data_AF-A0A523D6P4-F1
#
_entry.id   AF-A0A523D6P4-F1
#
_cell.length_a   1.000
_cell.length_b   1.000
_cell.length_c   1.000
_cell.angle_alpha   90.00
_cell.angle_beta   90.00
_cell.angle_gamma   90.00
#
_symmetry.space_group_name_H-M   'P 1'
#
loop_
_entity.id
_entity.type
_entity.pdbx_description
1 polymer ?
#
loop_
_entity_poly.entity_id
_entity_poly.type
_entity_poly.pdbx_seq_one_letter_code
_entity_poly.pdbx_strand_id
1 'polypeptide(L)'
;MTYRFITDPGHGWLEVPMAELVKLEIAHTISQHSYMSRDGKMAYLEEDCDAPRFNDAKGEPVDIDTVDQAQTFVRTLPHYQCPDYVDPDPPKPYRSGGEIFAGKEPSDSEQREALRLKIEAEQGTEEAEARHLTDAGGAAA
;
A
#
# COMPACT_ATOMS: atom_id res chain seq x y z
N MET A 1 9.26 -13.62 -12.88
CA MET A 1 8.69 -14.64 -11.97
C MET A 1 7.32 -14.94 -12.52
N THR A 2 6.97 -16.21 -12.72
CA THR A 2 5.68 -16.58 -13.31
C THR A 2 4.68 -16.89 -12.20
N TYR A 3 3.53 -16.24 -12.25
CA TYR A 3 2.40 -16.48 -11.35
C TYR A 3 1.35 -17.33 -12.05
N ARG A 4 0.63 -18.14 -11.28
CA ARG A 4 -0.47 -18.94 -11.83
C ARG A 4 -1.77 -18.19 -11.65
N PHE A 5 -2.53 -18.06 -12.74
CA PHE A 5 -3.87 -17.50 -12.73
C PHE A 5 -4.87 -18.64 -12.94
N ILE A 6 -5.59 -18.99 -11.89
CA ILE A 6 -6.48 -20.15 -11.85
C ILE A 6 -7.91 -19.66 -12.09
N THR A 7 -8.61 -20.21 -13.07
CA THR A 7 -9.99 -19.81 -13.39
C THR A 7 -10.95 -20.97 -13.33
N ASP A 8 -12.20 -20.66 -12.96
CA ASP A 8 -13.37 -21.48 -13.30
C ASP A 8 -14.42 -20.62 -14.03
N PRO A 9 -15.52 -21.20 -14.54
CA PRO A 9 -16.54 -20.43 -15.26
C PRO A 9 -17.20 -19.30 -14.45
N GLY A 10 -16.97 -19.24 -13.13
CA GLY A 10 -17.45 -18.18 -12.27
C GLY A 10 -16.43 -17.05 -12.12
N HIS A 11 -15.24 -17.33 -11.60
CA HIS A 11 -14.23 -16.34 -11.20
C HIS A 11 -12.78 -16.82 -11.48
N GLY A 12 -11.83 -15.89 -11.43
CA GLY A 12 -10.38 -16.15 -11.45
C GLY A 12 -9.68 -15.77 -10.14
N TRP A 13 -8.52 -16.39 -9.91
CA TRP A 13 -7.63 -16.08 -8.80
C TRP A 13 -6.16 -16.10 -9.20
N LEU A 14 -5.41 -15.08 -8.79
CA LEU A 14 -3.95 -15.03 -8.92
C LEU A 14 -3.30 -15.70 -7.70
N GLU A 15 -2.53 -16.76 -7.92
CA GLU A 15 -1.77 -17.42 -6.86
C GLU A 15 -0.47 -16.67 -6.57
N VAL A 16 -0.32 -16.18 -5.33
CA VAL A 16 0.79 -15.35 -4.88
C VAL A 16 1.35 -15.86 -3.54
N PRO A 17 2.68 -15.91 -3.33
CA PRO A 17 3.24 -16.20 -2.01
C PRO A 17 2.85 -15.14 -0.97
N MET A 18 2.40 -15.56 0.21
CA MET A 18 2.03 -14.64 1.29
C MET A 18 3.19 -13.71 1.69
N ALA A 19 4.42 -14.24 1.68
CA ALA A 19 5.62 -13.46 1.96
C ALA A 19 5.82 -12.28 0.99
N GLU A 20 5.32 -12.39 -0.24
CA GLU A 20 5.42 -11.33 -1.23
C GLU A 20 4.40 -10.22 -0.94
N LEU A 21 3.18 -10.57 -0.53
CA LEU A 21 2.19 -9.59 -0.07
C LEU A 21 2.66 -8.81 1.16
N VAL A 22 3.34 -9.48 2.08
CA VAL A 22 3.95 -8.85 3.26
C VAL A 22 5.10 -7.95 2.84
N LYS A 23 5.97 -8.41 1.94
CA LYS A 23 7.11 -7.62 1.42
C LYS A 23 6.67 -6.37 0.67
N LEU A 24 5.56 -6.45 -0.05
CA LEU A 24 4.93 -5.33 -0.76
C LEU A 24 4.07 -4.45 0.17
N GLU A 25 3.98 -4.80 1.46
CA GLU A 25 3.18 -4.08 2.46
C GLU A 25 1.69 -3.97 2.13
N ILE A 26 1.16 -4.86 1.28
CA ILE A 26 -0.26 -4.86 0.86
C ILE A 26 -1.11 -5.95 1.51
N ALA A 27 -0.51 -6.85 2.29
CA ALA A 27 -1.23 -7.97 2.92
C ALA A 27 -2.48 -7.53 3.70
N HIS A 28 -2.43 -6.37 4.36
CA HIS A 28 -3.54 -5.80 5.12
C HIS A 28 -4.67 -5.19 4.26
N THR A 29 -4.43 -5.00 2.97
CA THR A 29 -5.40 -4.43 2.02
C THR A 29 -6.17 -5.49 1.23
N ILE A 30 -5.77 -6.76 1.35
CA ILE A 30 -6.40 -7.87 0.63
C ILE A 30 -7.75 -8.20 1.27
N SER A 31 -8.77 -8.34 0.43
CA SER A 31 -10.14 -8.57 0.88
C SER A 31 -10.37 -10.03 1.31
N GLN A 32 -11.48 -10.27 2.00
CA GLN A 32 -11.94 -11.63 2.34
C GLN A 32 -12.53 -12.39 1.12
N HIS A 33 -12.70 -11.75 -0.04
CA HIS A 33 -13.11 -12.43 -1.27
C HIS A 33 -11.99 -13.30 -1.85
N SER A 34 -10.74 -12.98 -1.52
CA SER A 34 -9.58 -13.81 -1.74
C SER A 34 -9.55 -15.02 -0.80
N TYR A 35 -8.71 -16.00 -1.12
CA TYR A 35 -8.51 -17.22 -0.32
C TYR A 35 -7.04 -17.38 0.09
N MET A 36 -6.77 -18.29 1.02
CA MET A 36 -5.40 -18.67 1.38
C MET A 36 -5.21 -20.18 1.47
N SER A 37 -3.99 -20.66 1.26
CA SER A 37 -3.67 -22.05 1.56
C SER A 37 -3.86 -22.33 3.05
N ARG A 38 -4.21 -23.58 3.40
CA ARG A 38 -4.44 -23.99 4.80
C ARG A 38 -3.21 -23.84 5.69
N ASP A 39 -2.02 -23.81 5.09
CA ASP A 39 -0.76 -23.56 5.79
C ASP A 39 -0.35 -22.07 5.81
N GLY A 40 -1.18 -21.18 5.25
CA GLY A 40 -1.00 -19.72 5.26
C GLY A 40 0.12 -19.22 4.36
N LYS A 41 0.76 -20.07 3.54
CA LYS A 41 1.93 -19.69 2.72
C LYS A 41 1.57 -19.08 1.38
N MET A 42 0.40 -19.40 0.84
CA MET A 42 -0.09 -18.92 -0.45
C MET A 42 -1.39 -18.16 -0.27
N ALA A 43 -1.55 -17.08 -1.03
CA ALA A 43 -2.79 -16.36 -1.22
C ALA A 43 -3.31 -16.61 -2.64
N TYR A 44 -4.62 -16.61 -2.79
CA TYR A 44 -5.33 -16.74 -4.06
C TYR A 44 -6.18 -15.49 -4.21
N LEU A 45 -5.62 -14.49 -4.88
CA LEU A 45 -6.18 -13.15 -4.97
C LEU A 45 -7.30 -13.13 -5.99
N GLU A 46 -8.49 -12.70 -5.60
CA GLU A 46 -9.63 -12.56 -6.49
C GLU A 46 -9.31 -11.57 -7.65
N GLU A 47 -9.76 -11.89 -8.88
CA GLU A 47 -9.35 -11.19 -10.10
C GLU A 47 -9.84 -9.74 -10.21
N ASP A 48 -11.03 -9.45 -9.71
CA ASP A 48 -11.72 -8.19 -9.90
C ASP A 48 -11.29 -7.11 -8.90
N CYS A 49 -10.83 -7.51 -7.72
CA CYS A 49 -10.53 -6.58 -6.62
C CYS A 49 -9.10 -6.66 -6.07
N ASP A 50 -8.51 -7.84 -5.96
CA ASP A 50 -7.26 -8.04 -5.21
C ASP A 50 -6.05 -8.30 -6.12
N ALA A 51 -6.23 -8.99 -7.25
CA ALA A 51 -5.17 -9.17 -8.25
C ALA A 51 -4.66 -7.84 -8.85
N PRO A 52 -5.51 -6.83 -9.14
CA PRO A 52 -5.03 -5.52 -9.59
C PRO A 52 -4.16 -4.82 -8.54
N ARG A 53 -4.53 -4.91 -7.25
CA ARG A 53 -3.74 -4.32 -6.14
C ARG A 53 -2.33 -4.90 -6.08
N PHE A 54 -2.21 -6.21 -6.29
CA PHE A 54 -0.91 -6.87 -6.36
C PHE A 54 -0.08 -6.36 -7.53
N ASN A 55 -0.66 -6.27 -8.73
CA ASN A 55 0.05 -5.79 -9.92
C ASN A 55 0.52 -4.34 -9.77
N ASP A 56 -0.33 -3.48 -9.20
CA ASP A 56 0.00 -2.07 -8.94
C ASP A 56 1.15 -1.95 -7.94
N ALA A 57 1.11 -2.72 -6.84
CA ALA A 57 2.17 -2.73 -5.84
C ALA A 57 3.48 -3.33 -6.37
N LYS A 58 3.39 -4.29 -7.30
CA LYS A 58 4.55 -4.94 -7.89
C LYS A 58 5.34 -3.97 -8.78
N GLY A 59 4.66 -3.06 -9.48
CA GLY A 59 5.27 -1.99 -10.27
C GLY A 59 6.07 -2.47 -11.50
N GLU A 60 6.09 -3.77 -11.77
CA GLU A 60 6.75 -4.39 -12.91
C GLU A 60 5.79 -5.39 -13.59
N PRO A 61 5.91 -5.62 -14.92
CA PRO A 61 5.14 -6.63 -15.60
C PRO A 61 5.35 -8.01 -14.97
N VAL A 62 4.25 -8.69 -14.68
CA VAL A 62 4.25 -10.06 -14.15
C VAL A 62 3.96 -11.05 -15.28
N ASP A 63 4.73 -12.13 -15.35
CA ASP A 63 4.42 -13.24 -16.26
C ASP A 63 3.29 -14.07 -15.64
N ILE A 64 2.25 -14.36 -16.41
CA ILE A 64 1.08 -15.12 -15.94
C ILE A 64 0.91 -16.38 -16.78
N ASP A 65 0.75 -17.51 -16.09
CA ASP A 65 0.33 -18.79 -16.68
C ASP A 65 -1.11 -19.10 -16.25
N THR A 66 -2.01 -19.18 -17.22
CA THR A 66 -3.46 -19.35 -16.97
C THR A 66 -3.85 -20.82 -16.98
N VAL A 67 -4.54 -21.26 -15.93
CA VAL A 67 -5.04 -22.62 -15.76
C VAL A 67 -6.56 -22.59 -15.61
N ASP A 68 -7.25 -22.94 -16.69
CA ASP A 68 -8.72 -23.03 -16.72
C ASP A 68 -9.23 -24.43 -16.33
N GLN A 69 -10.14 -24.47 -15.36
CA GLN A 69 -10.70 -25.71 -14.82
C GLN A 69 -12.19 -25.54 -14.53
N ALA A 70 -12.99 -26.54 -14.92
CA ALA A 70 -14.43 -26.52 -14.65
C ALA A 70 -14.79 -26.43 -13.14
N GLN A 71 -13.89 -26.90 -12.27
CA GLN A 71 -13.99 -26.80 -10.81
C GLN A 71 -12.59 -26.56 -10.25
N THR A 72 -12.44 -25.54 -9.41
CA THR A 72 -11.15 -25.19 -8.78
C THR A 72 -11.14 -25.59 -7.32
N PHE A 73 -9.98 -26.01 -6.81
CA PHE A 73 -9.80 -26.28 -5.38
C PHE A 73 -9.85 -24.99 -4.54
N VAL A 74 -9.63 -23.82 -5.16
CA VAL A 74 -9.55 -22.51 -4.51
C VAL A 74 -10.81 -22.24 -3.69
N ARG A 75 -11.99 -22.58 -4.22
CA ARG A 75 -13.28 -22.43 -3.52
C ARG A 75 -13.43 -23.27 -2.24
N THR A 76 -12.56 -24.26 -2.04
CA THR A 76 -12.56 -25.12 -0.83
C THR A 76 -11.61 -24.64 0.25
N LEU A 77 -10.83 -23.60 -0.05
CA LEU A 77 -9.85 -23.04 0.86
C LEU A 77 -10.51 -22.11 1.88
N PRO A 78 -9.84 -21.85 3.01
CA PRO A 78 -10.21 -20.75 3.88
C PRO A 78 -10.17 -19.41 3.13
N HIS A 79 -11.14 -18.54 3.44
CA HIS A 79 -11.07 -17.13 3.04
C HIS A 79 -9.79 -16.49 3.56
N TYR A 80 -9.31 -15.50 2.83
CA TYR A 80 -8.15 -14.73 3.24
C TYR A 80 -8.42 -14.08 4.59
N GLN A 81 -7.43 -14.21 5.46
CA GLN A 81 -7.32 -13.57 6.75
C GLN A 81 -5.97 -12.89 6.68
N CYS A 82 -5.95 -11.58 6.94
CA CYS A 82 -4.70 -10.89 7.11
C CYS A 82 -3.90 -11.67 8.17
N PRO A 83 -2.65 -12.09 7.88
CA PRO A 83 -1.77 -12.59 8.92
C PRO A 83 -1.80 -11.58 10.07
N ASP A 84 -1.77 -12.03 11.33
CA ASP A 84 -1.61 -11.13 12.46
C ASP A 84 -0.34 -10.31 12.20
N TYR A 85 -0.51 -9.12 11.62
CA TYR A 85 0.57 -8.21 11.29
C TYR A 85 0.97 -7.62 12.62
N VAL A 86 1.84 -8.36 13.32
CA VAL A 86 2.59 -7.82 14.44
C VAL A 86 3.58 -6.87 13.80
N ASP A 87 3.17 -5.61 13.69
CA ASP A 87 4.04 -4.54 13.22
C ASP A 87 5.39 -4.65 13.95
N PRO A 88 6.51 -4.92 13.24
CA PRO A 88 7.81 -5.05 13.90
C PRO A 88 8.26 -3.74 14.56
N ASP A 89 7.65 -2.61 14.18
CA ASP A 89 7.79 -1.33 14.85
C ASP A 89 6.40 -0.66 14.90
N PRO A 90 5.54 -0.96 15.91
CA PRO A 90 4.23 -0.33 16.01
C PRO A 90 4.40 1.18 15.90
N PRO A 91 3.52 1.91 15.18
CA PRO A 91 3.69 3.34 14.98
C PRO A 91 3.97 3.99 16.33
N LYS A 92 5.14 4.64 16.45
CA LYS A 92 5.59 5.24 17.70
C LYS A 92 4.41 6.01 18.30
N PRO A 93 4.07 5.80 19.58
CA PRO A 93 2.91 6.44 20.16
C PRO A 93 3.07 7.95 19.98
N TYR A 94 2.22 8.56 19.17
CA TYR A 94 2.27 9.99 18.93
C TYR A 94 1.87 10.67 20.24
N ARG A 95 2.84 11.25 20.93
CA ARG A 95 2.58 11.99 22.17
C ARG A 95 2.08 13.38 21.83
N SER A 96 0.78 13.59 21.99
CA SER A 96 0.26 14.89 22.40
C SER A 96 -0.56 14.69 23.68
N GLY A 97 -0.23 15.45 24.73
CA GLY A 97 -1.13 15.66 25.86
C GLY A 97 -1.43 14.51 26.84
N GLY A 98 -0.89 13.30 26.69
CA GLY A 98 -0.93 12.27 27.76
C GLY A 98 -2.18 11.39 27.83
N GLU A 99 -3.00 11.30 26.79
CA GLU A 99 -4.11 10.36 26.70
C GLU A 99 -4.00 9.47 25.45
N ILE A 100 -4.38 8.19 25.59
CA ILE A 100 -4.29 7.15 24.55
C ILE A 100 -5.64 7.04 23.85
N PHE A 101 -5.71 7.42 22.57
CA PHE A 101 -6.86 7.16 21.71
C PHE A 101 -6.37 6.44 20.44
N ALA A 102 -7.02 5.33 20.06
CA ALA A 102 -6.83 4.72 18.76
C ALA A 102 -7.31 5.71 17.68
N GLY A 103 -6.37 6.35 16.99
CA GLY A 103 -6.63 7.43 16.04
C GLY A 103 -7.18 6.90 14.71
N LYS A 104 -8.19 7.58 14.18
CA LYS A 104 -8.72 7.41 12.82
C LYS A 104 -7.76 8.08 11.84
N GLU A 105 -7.48 7.44 10.70
CA GLU A 105 -6.70 8.06 9.62
C GLU A 105 -7.35 9.37 9.15
N PRO A 106 -6.54 10.41 8.86
CA PRO A 106 -7.05 11.67 8.34
C PRO A 106 -7.66 11.46 6.95
N SER A 107 -8.82 12.06 6.73
CA SER A 107 -9.51 12.00 5.44
C SER A 107 -8.67 12.61 4.32
N ASP A 108 -8.91 12.17 3.08
CA ASP A 108 -8.23 12.69 1.88
C ASP A 108 -8.22 14.23 1.79
N SER A 109 -9.28 14.89 2.27
CA SER A 109 -9.35 16.36 2.32
C SER A 109 -8.32 16.96 3.27
N GLU A 110 -8.12 16.35 4.44
CA GLU A 110 -7.16 16.81 5.45
C GLU A 110 -5.72 16.57 4.97
N GLN A 111 -5.49 15.47 4.28
CA GLN A 111 -4.18 15.18 3.67
C GLN A 111 -3.83 16.18 2.55
N ARG A 112 -4.82 16.57 1.73
CA ARG A 112 -4.63 17.56 0.65
C ARG A 112 -4.39 18.97 1.19
N GLU A 113 -5.06 19.35 2.27
CA GLU A 113 -4.84 20.64 2.92
C GLU A 113 -3.47 20.70 3.61
N ALA A 114 -3.05 19.61 4.25
CA ALA A 114 -1.71 19.49 4.83
C ALA A 114 -0.61 19.55 3.75
N LEU A 115 -0.83 18.95 2.58
CA LEU A 115 0.12 19.03 1.46
C LEU A 115 0.20 20.45 0.91
N ARG A 116 -0.93 21.16 0.78
CA ARG A 116 -0.97 22.55 0.32
C ARG A 116 -0.18 23.48 1.26
N LEU A 117 -0.39 23.36 2.56
CA LEU A 117 0.31 24.19 3.56
C LEU A 117 1.83 23.94 3.56
N LYS A 118 2.28 22.71 3.29
CA LYS A 118 3.71 22.40 3.15
C LYS A 118 4.33 23.09 1.94
N ILE A 119 3.66 23.05 0.79
CA ILE A 119 4.14 23.70 -0.44
C ILE A 119 4.22 25.22 -0.25
N GLU A 120 3.21 25.83 0.38
CA GLU A 120 3.20 27.28 0.64
C GLU A 120 4.32 27.70 1.62
N ALA A 121 4.66 26.85 2.60
CA ALA A 121 5.77 27.10 3.52
C ALA A 121 7.15 27.04 2.84
N GLU A 122 7.36 26.07 1.93
CA GLU A 122 8.63 25.95 1.19
C GLU A 122 8.84 27.11 0.21
N GLN A 123 7.77 27.61 -0.43
CA GLN A 123 7.83 28.78 -1.32
C GLN A 123 8.08 30.09 -0.56
N GLY A 124 7.63 30.19 0.70
CA GLY A 124 7.92 31.36 1.55
C GLY A 124 9.38 31.46 2.00
N THR A 125 10.10 30.34 2.07
CA THR A 125 11.52 30.33 2.44
C THR A 125 12.46 30.79 1.31
N GLU A 126 12.13 30.51 0.05
CA GLU A 126 12.94 30.98 -1.09
C GLU A 126 12.85 32.52 -1.29
N GLU A 127 11.69 33.14 -1.04
CA GLU A 127 11.55 34.61 -1.13
C GLU A 127 12.31 35.36 -0.01
N ALA A 128 12.57 34.71 1.13
CA ALA A 128 13.33 35.30 2.23
C ALA A 128 14.86 35.26 1.96
N GLU A 129 15.37 34.20 1.34
CA GLU A 129 16.79 34.09 0.99
C GLU A 129 17.17 35.00 -0.19
N ALA A 130 16.27 35.23 -1.14
CA ALA A 130 16.51 36.16 -2.26
C ALA A 130 16.69 37.64 -1.82
N ARG A 131 16.18 38.02 -0.64
CA ARG A 131 16.31 39.40 -0.10
C ARG A 131 17.60 39.66 0.67
N HIS A 132 18.39 38.64 0.99
CA HIS A 132 19.65 38.81 1.74
C HIS A 132 20.88 39.04 0.84
N LEU A 133 20.77 38.85 -0.48
CA LEU A 133 21.88 39.07 -1.42
C LEU A 133 21.97 40.48 -2.01
N THR A 134 21.01 41.38 -1.76
CA THR A 134 20.99 42.72 -2.38
C THR A 134 21.57 43.85 -1.52
N ASP A 135 22.01 43.60 -0.28
CA ASP A 135 22.48 44.67 0.64
C ASP A 135 24.01 44.76 0.82
N ALA A 136 24.79 44.03 0.01
CA ALA A 136 26.26 44.04 0.07
C ALA A 136 26.93 44.82 -1.08
N GLY A 137 26.27 45.88 -1.58
CA GLY A 137 26.71 46.64 -2.77
C GLY A 137 26.83 48.15 -2.57
N GLY A 138 27.17 48.61 -1.37
CA GLY A 138 27.39 50.03 -1.09
C GLY A 138 28.74 50.29 -0.43
N ALA A 139 29.78 50.56 -1.23
CA ALA A 139 30.87 51.50 -0.94
C ALA A 139 32.06 51.30 -1.89
N ALA A 140 32.22 52.18 -2.88
CA ALA A 140 33.54 52.62 -3.33
C ALA A 140 33.43 53.86 -4.24
N ALA A 141 33.90 54.99 -3.69
CA ALA A 141 34.54 56.17 -4.29
C ALA A 141 33.87 56.87 -5.49
#